data_AF-A0A110B150-F1
#
_entry.id   AF-A0A110B150-F1
#
_cell.length_a   1.000
_cell.length_b   1.000
_cell.length_c   1.000
_cell.angle_alpha   90.00
_cell.angle_beta   90.00
_cell.angle_gamma   90.00
#
_symmetry.space_group_name_H-M   'P 1'
#
loop_
_entity.id
_entity.type
_entity.pdbx_description
1 polymer ?
#
loop_
_entity_poly.entity_id
_entity_poly.type
_entity_poly.pdbx_seq_one_letter_code
_entity_poly.pdbx_strand_id
1 'polypeptide(L)'
;MPPPTPITNLHLASGSAIAAALSNLKGTFNGINGWQNAANNKYIIDTVDEIGRDFRAGSINNIEIVNYIATSACIHCFNGWSYLSSSINSLLEGDYGNAIHSAYYAELRGITSFLASQGIGVFNGNNVIIDQLGVAHEATPKKLQTHVFAKQAFDEWLNNPANSETLLKSFIIENSSLSDWMVATGFSTDMAPRLASIWLQDWSIDLSVINTEQKLRNYVSYNPQNFDLSIVRGADNIRDRVSFIVELWKLCSPNEIFPNSILRNTYEMLYSNLFSMNLTELDRVKDWNPILTALGKNPADNRSDFIIQFLLRQIEPANNIVFDYANSVRYSVPVLEHETNPIGIISRACLILLVNTKIVESMLKQSGTTKADLRFWFDNIGLKLGYWNAGAEPYLLSDLWSDVELELDSLEAWVSNPSTIFTPYNYKTNFKGSMPHFRHLGKACLWNIGL
;
A
#
# COMPACT_ATOMS: atom_id res chain seq x y z
N MET A 1 -17.49 -9.42 21.40
CA MET A 1 -16.75 -8.32 22.06
C MET A 1 -17.62 -7.08 21.99
N PRO A 2 -17.63 -6.20 23.01
CA PRO A 2 -18.24 -4.88 22.87
C PRO A 2 -17.56 -4.12 21.72
N PRO A 3 -18.29 -3.25 21.00
CA PRO A 3 -17.70 -2.44 19.95
C PRO A 3 -16.56 -1.59 20.53
N PRO A 4 -15.44 -1.42 19.80
CA PRO A 4 -14.35 -0.57 20.25
C PRO A 4 -14.86 0.85 20.50
N THR A 5 -14.36 1.49 21.56
CA THR A 5 -14.69 2.90 21.86
C THR A 5 -14.13 3.78 20.73
N PRO A 6 -14.97 4.61 20.07
CA PRO A 6 -14.52 5.43 18.95
C PRO A 6 -13.45 6.46 19.34
N ILE A 7 -12.59 6.82 18.39
CA ILE A 7 -11.60 7.89 18.54
C ILE A 7 -12.28 9.25 18.32
N THR A 8 -12.74 9.87 19.42
CA THR A 8 -13.68 10.98 19.37
C THR A 8 -13.15 12.24 18.69
N ASN A 9 -11.82 12.44 18.68
CA ASN A 9 -11.18 13.62 18.09
C ASN A 9 -10.51 13.35 16.73
N LEU A 10 -10.75 12.19 16.10
CA LEU A 10 -10.16 11.87 14.80
C LEU A 10 -10.58 12.86 13.70
N HIS A 11 -11.77 13.43 13.80
CA HIS A 11 -12.31 14.44 12.88
C HIS A 11 -11.49 15.74 12.81
N LEU A 12 -10.58 15.97 13.76
CA LEU A 12 -9.67 17.12 13.72
C LEU A 12 -8.51 16.92 12.74
N ALA A 13 -8.18 15.68 12.40
CA ALA A 13 -7.01 15.32 11.62
C ALA A 13 -6.93 16.07 10.28
N SER A 14 -5.78 16.68 10.00
CA SER A 14 -5.57 17.50 8.80
C SER A 14 -4.38 17.06 7.96
N GLY A 15 -4.65 16.44 6.81
CA GLY A 15 -3.63 16.16 5.80
C GLY A 15 -3.02 17.43 5.18
N SER A 16 -3.78 18.52 5.08
CA SER A 16 -3.26 19.80 4.58
C SER A 16 -2.21 20.43 5.52
N ALA A 17 -2.36 20.27 6.84
CA ALA A 17 -1.34 20.73 7.79
C ALA A 17 -0.04 19.92 7.64
N ILE A 18 -0.16 18.62 7.36
CA ILE A 18 0.99 17.74 7.08
C ILE A 18 1.71 18.14 5.79
N ALA A 19 0.96 18.37 4.70
CA ALA A 19 1.54 18.83 3.43
C ALA A 19 2.23 20.21 3.60
N ALA A 20 1.63 21.13 4.36
CA ALA A 20 2.22 22.43 4.66
C ALA A 20 3.52 22.31 5.45
N ALA A 21 3.56 21.44 6.47
CA ALA A 21 4.78 21.17 7.22
C ALA A 21 5.89 20.59 6.34
N LEU A 22 5.56 19.67 5.44
CA LEU A 22 6.53 19.11 4.50
C LEU A 22 7.06 20.17 3.52
N SER A 23 6.19 21.07 3.05
CA SER A 23 6.58 22.21 2.20
C SER A 23 7.60 23.11 2.90
N ASN A 24 7.41 23.37 4.19
CA ASN A 24 8.34 24.16 5.00
C ASN A 24 9.68 23.45 5.24
N LEU A 25 9.67 22.11 5.34
CA LEU A 25 10.86 21.31 5.59
C LEU A 25 11.76 21.14 4.36
N LYS A 26 11.24 21.26 3.13
CA LYS A 26 11.98 20.84 1.93
C LYS A 26 13.33 21.54 1.74
N GLY A 27 13.45 22.80 2.15
CA GLY A 27 14.72 23.55 2.11
C GLY A 27 15.79 23.04 3.09
N THR A 28 15.43 22.15 4.01
CA THR A 28 16.34 21.58 5.02
C THR A 28 16.85 20.19 4.65
N PHE A 29 16.23 19.55 3.64
CA PHE A 29 16.57 18.22 3.16
C PHE A 29 17.94 18.19 2.50
N ASN A 30 18.80 17.27 2.94
CA ASN A 30 20.11 17.03 2.34
C ASN A 30 20.74 15.73 2.86
N GLY A 31 21.89 15.33 2.34
CA GLY A 31 22.57 14.10 2.74
C GLY A 31 23.05 14.05 4.21
N ILE A 32 23.15 15.20 4.89
CA ILE A 32 23.58 15.28 6.31
C ILE A 32 22.37 15.22 7.23
N ASN A 33 21.35 16.03 6.96
CA ASN A 33 20.13 16.12 7.77
C ASN A 33 19.15 14.98 7.48
N GLY A 34 19.28 14.31 6.33
CA GLY A 34 18.24 13.43 5.83
C GLY A 34 16.91 14.17 5.73
N TRP A 35 15.85 13.52 6.20
CA TRP A 35 14.54 14.14 6.36
C TRP A 35 14.55 15.15 7.51
N GLN A 36 15.11 14.76 8.66
CA GLN A 36 15.29 15.56 9.87
C GLN A 36 16.40 14.92 10.73
N ASN A 37 17.01 15.70 11.63
CA ASN A 37 18.01 15.22 12.58
C ASN A 37 17.65 15.56 14.03
N ALA A 38 18.22 14.82 14.99
CA ALA A 38 17.90 14.95 16.41
C ALA A 38 18.34 16.30 17.04
N ALA A 39 19.20 17.06 16.37
CA ALA A 39 19.57 18.40 16.82
C ALA A 39 18.45 19.43 16.54
N ASN A 40 17.59 19.16 15.55
CA ASN A 40 16.53 20.06 15.10
C ASN A 40 15.12 19.57 15.45
N ASN A 41 14.98 18.32 15.90
CA ASN A 41 13.70 17.75 16.30
C ASN A 41 13.90 16.75 17.44
N LYS A 42 13.39 17.10 18.62
CA LYS A 42 13.57 16.31 19.84
C LYS A 42 12.85 14.97 19.83
N TYR A 43 11.83 14.81 18.99
CA TYR A 43 11.03 13.58 18.93
C TYR A 43 11.69 12.47 18.12
N ILE A 44 12.92 12.63 17.59
CA ILE A 44 13.55 11.62 16.72
C ILE A 44 14.06 10.38 17.45
N ILE A 45 14.63 10.53 18.65
CA ILE A 45 15.34 9.43 19.33
C ILE A 45 14.38 8.60 20.21
N ASP A 46 13.60 9.28 21.06
CA ASP A 46 12.72 8.66 22.04
C ASP A 46 11.29 9.15 21.87
N THR A 47 10.79 9.00 20.64
CA THR A 47 9.55 9.63 20.16
C THR A 47 8.38 9.41 21.11
N VAL A 48 8.11 8.15 21.48
CA VAL A 48 6.91 7.79 22.24
C VAL A 48 6.96 8.37 23.64
N ASP A 49 8.09 8.24 24.34
CA ASP A 49 8.20 8.70 25.72
C ASP A 49 8.31 10.23 25.81
N GLU A 50 8.96 10.88 24.85
CA GLU A 50 9.04 12.34 24.76
C GLU A 50 7.66 12.96 24.51
N ILE A 51 6.88 12.43 23.55
CA ILE A 51 5.50 12.86 23.30
C ILE A 51 4.65 12.70 24.57
N GLY A 52 4.74 11.54 25.22
CA GLY A 52 4.00 11.28 26.44
C GLY A 52 4.37 12.23 27.58
N ARG A 53 5.66 12.57 27.71
CA ARG A 53 6.15 13.52 28.72
C ARG A 53 5.61 14.92 28.47
N ASP A 54 5.66 15.38 27.24
CA ASP A 54 5.22 16.72 26.85
C ASP A 54 3.72 16.94 26.99
N PHE A 55 2.88 15.97 26.59
CA PHE A 55 1.44 16.10 26.81
C PHE A 55 1.09 16.17 28.30
N ARG A 56 1.78 15.40 29.16
CA ARG A 56 1.59 15.46 30.61
C ARG A 56 2.03 16.80 31.20
N ALA A 57 3.08 17.40 30.65
CA ALA A 57 3.60 18.68 31.09
C ALA A 57 2.88 19.89 30.45
N GLY A 58 2.04 19.69 29.43
CA GLY A 58 1.44 20.77 28.65
C GLY A 58 2.47 21.54 27.80
N SER A 59 3.56 20.87 27.42
CA SER A 59 4.74 21.48 26.77
C SER A 59 5.02 20.93 25.36
N ILE A 60 4.03 20.34 24.71
CA ILE A 60 4.18 19.77 23.36
C ILE A 60 4.67 20.84 22.37
N ASN A 61 5.81 20.57 21.73
CA ASN A 61 6.28 21.38 20.61
C ASN A 61 5.52 20.98 19.34
N ASN A 62 4.50 21.76 18.99
CA ASN A 62 3.63 21.53 17.83
C ASN A 62 4.42 21.47 16.50
N ILE A 63 5.40 22.36 16.30
CA ILE A 63 6.15 22.42 15.04
C ILE A 63 6.96 21.14 14.85
N GLU A 64 7.70 20.74 15.88
CA GLU A 64 8.56 19.55 15.81
C GLU A 64 7.75 18.25 15.67
N ILE A 65 6.61 18.10 16.36
CA ILE A 65 5.81 16.87 16.23
C ILE A 65 5.11 16.78 14.88
N VAL A 66 4.60 17.89 14.36
CA VAL A 66 4.00 17.93 13.02
C VAL A 66 5.05 17.60 11.96
N ASN A 67 6.24 18.18 12.06
CA ASN A 67 7.36 17.86 11.18
C ASN A 67 7.73 16.38 11.24
N TYR A 68 7.83 15.81 12.46
CA TYR A 68 8.06 14.38 12.65
C TYR A 68 7.01 13.54 11.91
N ILE A 69 5.73 13.79 12.17
CA ILE A 69 4.62 13.03 11.56
C ILE A 69 4.66 13.15 10.03
N ALA A 70 4.88 14.36 9.49
CA ALA A 70 4.96 14.60 8.06
C ALA A 70 6.06 13.78 7.37
N THR A 71 7.27 13.79 7.92
CA THR A 71 8.36 12.98 7.35
C THR A 71 8.20 11.48 7.59
N SER A 72 7.54 11.09 8.69
CA SER A 72 7.28 9.69 9.02
C SER A 72 6.37 9.01 7.99
N ALA A 73 5.49 9.75 7.32
CA ALA A 73 4.65 9.22 6.24
C ALA A 73 5.52 8.61 5.11
N CYS A 74 6.44 9.38 4.54
CA CYS A 74 7.35 8.90 3.50
C CYS A 74 8.23 7.73 3.98
N ILE A 75 8.73 7.81 5.21
CA ILE A 75 9.61 6.80 5.79
C ILE A 75 8.85 5.48 6.06
N HIS A 76 7.64 5.55 6.62
CA HIS A 76 6.80 4.37 6.85
C HIS A 76 6.35 3.73 5.54
N CYS A 77 6.03 4.54 4.52
CA CYS A 77 5.70 4.03 3.18
C CYS A 77 6.81 3.12 2.65
N PHE A 78 8.04 3.63 2.57
CA PHE A 78 9.17 2.87 2.07
C PHE A 78 9.54 1.66 2.94
N ASN A 79 9.48 1.83 4.27
CA ASN A 79 9.70 0.72 5.19
C ASN A 79 8.68 -0.41 4.99
N GLY A 80 7.42 -0.08 4.70
CA GLY A 80 6.39 -1.07 4.37
C GLY A 80 6.78 -1.92 3.16
N TRP A 81 7.24 -1.30 2.07
CA TRP A 81 7.77 -2.01 0.90
C TRP A 81 9.01 -2.87 1.20
N SER A 82 9.84 -2.44 2.15
CA SER A 82 11.00 -3.23 2.62
C SER A 82 10.57 -4.48 3.40
N TYR A 83 9.54 -4.35 4.25
CA TYR A 83 8.92 -5.51 4.92
C TYR A 83 8.24 -6.44 3.92
N LEU A 84 7.55 -5.91 2.91
CA LEU A 84 6.94 -6.72 1.85
C LEU A 84 8.00 -7.50 1.07
N SER A 85 9.13 -6.86 0.75
CA SER A 85 10.29 -7.53 0.13
C SER A 85 10.78 -8.71 0.99
N SER A 86 10.93 -8.49 2.29
CA SER A 86 11.34 -9.53 3.25
C SER A 86 10.32 -10.67 3.32
N SER A 87 9.03 -10.35 3.19
CA SER A 87 7.97 -11.34 3.14
C SER A 87 8.03 -12.21 1.89
N ILE A 88 8.21 -11.62 0.71
CA ILE A 88 8.35 -12.36 -0.55
C ILE A 88 9.58 -13.26 -0.52
N ASN A 89 10.69 -12.76 0.03
CA ASN A 89 11.90 -13.56 0.17
C ASN A 89 11.66 -14.76 1.07
N SER A 90 11.05 -14.56 2.25
CA SER A 90 10.70 -15.65 3.16
C SER A 90 9.73 -16.64 2.49
N LEU A 91 8.73 -16.14 1.76
CA LEU A 91 7.80 -16.97 0.99
C LEU A 91 8.55 -17.84 -0.01
N LEU A 92 9.45 -17.29 -0.82
CA LEU A 92 10.24 -18.05 -1.82
C LEU A 92 11.19 -19.07 -1.18
N GLU A 93 11.69 -18.79 0.02
CA GLU A 93 12.54 -19.70 0.78
C GLU A 93 11.75 -20.83 1.45
N GLY A 94 10.41 -20.73 1.51
CA GLY A 94 9.53 -21.69 2.20
C GLY A 94 9.36 -21.39 3.69
N ASP A 95 9.80 -20.22 4.15
CA ASP A 95 9.66 -19.77 5.53
C ASP A 95 8.35 -18.97 5.69
N TYR A 96 7.25 -19.71 5.85
CA TYR A 96 5.92 -19.11 5.92
C TYR A 96 5.71 -18.28 7.20
N GLY A 97 6.35 -18.67 8.31
CA GLY A 97 6.29 -17.91 9.57
C GLY A 97 6.88 -16.51 9.43
N ASN A 98 8.10 -16.41 8.87
CA ASN A 98 8.72 -15.10 8.61
C ASN A 98 8.03 -14.33 7.48
N ALA A 99 7.43 -15.01 6.50
CA ALA A 99 6.59 -14.38 5.50
C ALA A 99 5.37 -13.70 6.15
N ILE A 100 4.60 -14.42 6.98
CA ILE A 100 3.45 -13.87 7.72
C ILE A 100 3.87 -12.69 8.60
N HIS A 101 4.96 -12.86 9.37
CA HIS A 101 5.45 -11.80 10.25
C HIS A 101 5.77 -10.53 9.47
N SER A 102 6.53 -10.67 8.38
CA SER A 102 6.96 -9.53 7.57
C SER A 102 5.79 -8.88 6.84
N ALA A 103 4.87 -9.65 6.26
CA ALA A 103 3.68 -9.13 5.58
C ALA A 103 2.78 -8.32 6.54
N TYR A 104 2.56 -8.83 7.75
CA TYR A 104 1.77 -8.11 8.77
C TYR A 104 2.39 -6.75 9.13
N TYR A 105 3.72 -6.68 9.26
CA TYR A 105 4.40 -5.40 9.48
C TYR A 105 4.42 -4.51 8.24
N ALA A 106 4.45 -5.07 7.03
CA ALA A 106 4.34 -4.31 5.80
C ALA A 106 2.98 -3.59 5.71
N GLU A 107 1.88 -4.32 5.99
CA GLU A 107 0.52 -3.79 6.06
C GLU A 107 0.39 -2.70 7.13
N LEU A 108 0.85 -2.99 8.37
CA LEU A 108 0.82 -2.01 9.44
C LEU A 108 1.61 -0.74 9.10
N ARG A 109 2.78 -0.87 8.48
CA ARG A 109 3.58 0.28 8.05
C ARG A 109 2.85 1.10 6.99
N GLY A 110 2.20 0.44 6.03
CA GLY A 110 1.33 1.09 5.05
C GLY A 110 0.19 1.89 5.71
N ILE A 111 -0.52 1.29 6.67
CA ILE A 111 -1.58 1.97 7.42
C ILE A 111 -1.03 3.15 8.23
N THR A 112 0.09 2.99 8.94
CA THR A 112 0.68 4.08 9.73
C THR A 112 1.17 5.24 8.86
N SER A 113 1.72 4.92 7.68
CA SER A 113 2.09 5.93 6.69
C SER A 113 0.88 6.70 6.19
N PHE A 114 -0.19 5.98 5.87
CA PHE A 114 -1.44 6.57 5.43
C PHE A 114 -1.96 7.53 6.49
N LEU A 115 -2.11 7.07 7.73
CA LEU A 115 -2.59 7.87 8.85
C LEU A 115 -1.71 9.11 9.08
N ALA A 116 -0.39 8.95 9.04
CA ALA A 116 0.54 10.06 9.18
C ALA A 116 0.33 11.14 8.10
N SER A 117 0.10 10.74 6.84
CA SER A 117 -0.22 11.67 5.75
C SER A 117 -1.52 12.46 5.97
N GLN A 118 -2.42 11.94 6.81
CA GLN A 118 -3.71 12.55 7.15
C GLN A 118 -3.66 13.33 8.47
N GLY A 119 -2.51 13.45 9.12
CA GLY A 119 -2.36 14.15 10.40
C GLY A 119 -2.59 13.26 11.63
N ILE A 120 -2.52 11.94 11.49
CA ILE A 120 -2.76 10.97 12.56
C ILE A 120 -1.45 10.23 12.87
N GLY A 121 -0.82 10.56 13.99
CA GLY A 121 0.42 9.93 14.48
C GLY A 121 0.16 8.73 15.38
N VAL A 122 0.73 7.57 15.05
CA VAL A 122 0.58 6.32 15.80
C VAL A 122 1.80 6.07 16.70
N PHE A 123 1.62 6.17 18.02
CA PHE A 123 2.72 6.17 19.01
C PHE A 123 2.39 5.35 20.26
N ASN A 124 2.07 4.07 20.09
CA ASN A 124 1.86 3.08 21.15
C ASN A 124 1.29 3.62 22.48
N GLY A 125 0.13 4.28 22.41
CA GLY A 125 -0.58 4.80 23.57
C GLY A 125 -0.45 6.31 23.81
N ASN A 126 0.52 6.97 23.18
CA ASN A 126 0.66 8.43 23.14
C ASN A 126 0.32 8.97 21.73
N ASN A 127 -0.74 8.42 21.12
CA ASN A 127 -1.11 8.72 19.73
C ASN A 127 -1.55 10.20 19.59
N VAL A 128 -1.31 10.78 18.41
CA VAL A 128 -1.43 12.22 18.16
C VAL A 128 -2.36 12.50 16.99
N ILE A 129 -3.18 13.52 17.12
CA ILE A 129 -4.00 14.10 16.05
C ILE A 129 -3.52 15.53 15.80
N ILE A 130 -3.16 15.84 14.56
CA ILE A 130 -2.77 17.18 14.12
C ILE A 130 -3.97 17.86 13.49
N ASP A 131 -4.36 19.01 14.02
CA ASP A 131 -5.45 19.80 13.46
C ASP A 131 -5.01 20.68 12.28
N GLN A 132 -5.99 21.37 11.67
CA GLN A 132 -5.76 22.25 10.53
C GLN A 132 -4.85 23.44 10.84
N LEU A 133 -4.71 23.83 12.11
CA LEU A 133 -3.80 24.90 12.54
C LEU A 133 -2.39 24.37 12.85
N GLY A 134 -2.15 23.07 12.68
CA GLY A 134 -0.89 22.43 13.04
C GLY A 134 -0.73 22.24 14.55
N VAL A 135 -1.82 22.27 15.32
CA VAL A 135 -1.78 22.00 16.76
C VAL A 135 -1.93 20.50 17.01
N ALA A 136 -1.09 19.97 17.89
CA ALA A 136 -1.09 18.57 18.28
C ALA A 136 -2.04 18.31 19.45
N HIS A 137 -2.92 17.33 19.27
CA HIS A 137 -3.87 16.85 20.26
C HIS A 137 -3.56 15.39 20.60
N GLU A 138 -3.66 15.02 21.87
CA GLU A 138 -3.60 13.61 22.25
C GLU A 138 -4.89 12.90 21.79
N ALA A 139 -4.75 11.73 21.16
CA ALA A 139 -5.92 10.97 20.70
C ALA A 139 -6.77 10.49 21.89
N THR A 140 -8.10 10.51 21.73
CA THR A 140 -9.05 10.08 22.76
C THR A 140 -9.89 8.92 22.22
N PRO A 141 -9.91 7.73 22.86
CA PRO A 141 -9.33 7.43 24.16
C PRO A 141 -7.79 7.30 24.14
N LYS A 142 -7.18 7.68 25.27
CA LYS A 142 -5.72 7.59 25.48
C LYS A 142 -5.27 6.13 25.63
N LYS A 143 -3.97 5.88 25.49
CA LYS A 143 -3.31 4.59 25.78
C LYS A 143 -3.69 3.41 24.87
N LEU A 144 -4.29 3.67 23.72
CA LEU A 144 -4.49 2.64 22.70
C LEU A 144 -3.15 2.21 22.09
N GLN A 145 -2.82 0.92 22.18
CA GLN A 145 -1.59 0.34 21.60
C GLN A 145 -1.56 0.49 20.07
N THR A 146 -0.37 0.49 19.49
CA THR A 146 -0.11 0.74 18.06
C THR A 146 -1.09 0.02 17.12
N HIS A 147 -1.21 -1.30 17.24
CA HIS A 147 -2.05 -2.10 16.33
C HIS A 147 -3.54 -1.81 16.50
N VAL A 148 -3.97 -1.53 17.74
CA VAL A 148 -5.37 -1.23 18.04
C VAL A 148 -5.73 0.15 17.54
N PHE A 149 -4.88 1.15 17.82
CA PHE A 149 -5.11 2.52 17.40
C PHE A 149 -5.05 2.70 15.88
N ALA A 150 -4.00 2.19 15.22
CA ALA A 150 -3.85 2.34 13.77
C ALA A 150 -5.07 1.79 13.03
N LYS A 151 -5.57 0.65 13.49
CA LYS A 151 -6.73 -0.01 12.90
C LYS A 151 -8.02 0.78 13.12
N GLN A 152 -8.33 1.14 14.37
CA GLN A 152 -9.52 1.93 14.70
C GLN A 152 -9.50 3.29 13.97
N ALA A 153 -8.35 3.96 13.96
CA ALA A 153 -8.20 5.23 13.27
C ALA A 153 -8.39 5.08 11.75
N PHE A 154 -7.87 4.01 11.14
CA PHE A 154 -8.05 3.78 9.72
C PHE A 154 -9.51 3.47 9.37
N ASP A 155 -10.17 2.60 10.15
CA ASP A 155 -11.59 2.28 9.97
C ASP A 155 -12.48 3.52 10.12
N GLU A 156 -12.27 4.31 11.17
CA GLU A 156 -13.03 5.53 11.39
C GLU A 156 -12.76 6.58 10.31
N TRP A 157 -11.52 6.67 9.84
CA TRP A 157 -11.17 7.55 8.73
C TRP A 157 -11.89 7.14 7.45
N LEU A 158 -11.90 5.84 7.11
CA LEU A 158 -12.56 5.30 5.92
C LEU A 158 -14.08 5.44 5.96
N ASN A 159 -14.67 5.38 7.15
CA ASN A 159 -16.12 5.50 7.34
C ASN A 159 -16.61 6.96 7.34
N ASN A 160 -15.71 7.94 7.26
CA ASN A 160 -16.08 9.35 7.11
C ASN A 160 -16.18 9.71 5.61
N PRO A 161 -17.37 10.01 5.07
CA PRO A 161 -17.54 10.33 3.65
C PRO A 161 -16.71 11.53 3.17
N ALA A 162 -16.41 12.48 4.06
CA ALA A 162 -15.59 13.66 3.72
C ALA A 162 -14.14 13.28 3.35
N ASN A 163 -13.66 12.13 3.83
CA ASN A 163 -12.29 11.66 3.63
C ASN A 163 -12.13 10.88 2.31
N SER A 164 -13.17 10.22 1.85
CA SER A 164 -13.11 9.34 0.67
C SER A 164 -12.79 10.10 -0.62
N GLU A 165 -13.14 11.38 -0.70
CA GLU A 165 -12.80 12.23 -1.85
C GLU A 165 -11.28 12.39 -2.01
N THR A 166 -10.53 12.49 -0.90
CA THR A 166 -9.06 12.55 -0.90
C THR A 166 -8.45 11.31 -1.53
N LEU A 167 -9.03 10.14 -1.21
CA LEU A 167 -8.60 8.87 -1.76
C LEU A 167 -8.86 8.79 -3.27
N LEU A 168 -10.09 9.07 -3.70
CA LEU A 168 -10.47 9.01 -5.12
C LEU A 168 -9.65 9.97 -5.98
N LYS A 169 -9.35 11.17 -5.48
CA LYS A 169 -8.48 12.14 -6.16
C LYS A 169 -7.03 11.69 -6.32
N SER A 170 -6.58 10.76 -5.49
CA SER A 170 -5.18 10.29 -5.50
C SER A 170 -4.91 9.22 -6.56
N PHE A 171 -5.94 8.58 -7.11
CA PHE A 171 -5.79 7.64 -8.22
C PHE A 171 -6.00 8.35 -9.55
N ILE A 172 -4.98 8.36 -10.39
CA ILE A 172 -5.04 8.94 -11.74
C ILE A 172 -5.10 7.80 -12.76
N ILE A 173 -6.07 7.86 -13.66
CA ILE A 173 -6.26 6.96 -14.79
C ILE A 173 -6.40 7.83 -16.04
N GLU A 174 -5.52 7.66 -17.03
CA GLU A 174 -5.54 8.45 -18.27
C GLU A 174 -5.55 9.97 -18.04
N ASN A 175 -4.78 10.46 -17.05
CA ASN A 175 -4.74 11.87 -16.62
C ASN A 175 -6.03 12.42 -15.97
N SER A 176 -7.01 11.57 -15.66
CA SER A 176 -8.20 11.96 -14.89
C SER A 176 -8.21 11.23 -13.56
N SER A 177 -8.64 11.89 -12.48
CA SER A 177 -8.75 11.21 -11.20
C SER A 177 -9.89 10.20 -11.21
N LEU A 178 -9.83 9.19 -10.34
CA LEU A 178 -10.95 8.26 -10.15
C LEU A 178 -12.23 9.03 -9.74
N SER A 179 -12.10 10.13 -9.00
CA SER A 179 -13.23 11.03 -8.71
C SER A 179 -13.86 11.59 -10.00
N ASP A 180 -13.03 12.07 -10.95
CA ASP A 180 -13.52 12.59 -12.24
C ASP A 180 -14.23 11.49 -13.04
N TRP A 181 -13.66 10.28 -13.08
CA TRP A 181 -14.28 9.13 -13.73
C TRP A 181 -15.65 8.81 -13.13
N MET A 182 -15.77 8.84 -11.80
CA MET A 182 -17.05 8.63 -11.13
C MET A 182 -18.05 9.74 -11.42
N VAL A 183 -17.64 11.01 -11.43
CA VAL A 183 -18.53 12.13 -11.78
C VAL A 183 -19.00 12.05 -13.24
N ALA A 184 -18.15 11.59 -14.15
CA ALA A 184 -18.45 11.48 -15.58
C ALA A 184 -19.56 10.46 -15.91
N THR A 185 -19.89 9.56 -14.99
CA THR A 185 -21.07 8.68 -15.09
C THR A 185 -22.41 9.42 -14.98
N GLY A 186 -22.41 10.64 -14.41
CA GLY A 186 -23.61 11.35 -14.02
C GLY A 186 -24.21 10.94 -12.68
N PHE A 187 -23.57 10.05 -11.90
CA PHE A 187 -23.99 9.73 -10.53
C PHE A 187 -23.64 10.85 -9.54
N SER A 188 -24.40 10.92 -8.43
CA SER A 188 -24.16 11.92 -7.40
C SER A 188 -22.78 11.74 -6.75
N THR A 189 -22.17 12.85 -6.36
CA THR A 189 -20.88 12.90 -5.65
C THR A 189 -20.89 12.15 -4.31
N ASP A 190 -22.06 11.78 -3.79
CA ASP A 190 -22.21 11.09 -2.51
C ASP A 190 -21.98 9.57 -2.62
N MET A 191 -22.12 8.98 -3.82
CA MET A 191 -21.96 7.54 -4.03
C MET A 191 -20.49 7.11 -4.14
N ALA A 192 -19.66 7.95 -4.77
CA ALA A 192 -18.25 7.66 -4.99
C ALA A 192 -17.48 7.48 -3.66
N PRO A 193 -17.69 8.35 -2.63
CA PRO A 193 -17.13 8.15 -1.30
C PRO A 193 -17.42 6.78 -0.67
N ARG A 194 -18.67 6.33 -0.80
CA ARG A 194 -19.11 5.04 -0.25
C ARG A 194 -18.41 3.87 -0.94
N LEU A 195 -18.28 3.89 -2.26
CA LEU A 195 -17.60 2.84 -3.02
C LEU A 195 -16.11 2.77 -2.71
N ALA A 196 -15.45 3.93 -2.56
CA ALA A 196 -14.04 4.02 -2.19
C ALA A 196 -13.78 3.39 -0.81
N SER A 197 -14.70 3.61 0.13
CA SER A 197 -14.65 3.01 1.46
C SER A 197 -14.81 1.49 1.41
N ILE A 198 -15.74 0.96 0.59
CA ILE A 198 -16.04 -0.47 0.54
C ILE A 198 -14.85 -1.29 0.03
N TRP A 199 -14.27 -0.99 -1.14
CA TRP A 199 -13.17 -1.83 -1.63
C TRP A 199 -11.91 -1.69 -0.78
N LEU A 200 -11.66 -0.51 -0.21
CA LEU A 200 -10.58 -0.39 0.75
C LEU A 200 -10.85 -1.21 1.99
N GLN A 201 -12.04 -1.18 2.57
CA GLN A 201 -12.39 -2.01 3.72
C GLN A 201 -12.25 -3.49 3.39
N ASP A 202 -12.70 -3.92 2.21
CA ASP A 202 -12.57 -5.30 1.73
C ASP A 202 -11.09 -5.73 1.65
N TRP A 203 -10.17 -4.85 1.24
CA TRP A 203 -8.74 -5.17 1.14
C TRP A 203 -7.92 -4.87 2.39
N SER A 204 -8.41 -3.99 3.26
CA SER A 204 -7.63 -3.45 4.35
C SER A 204 -8.05 -4.02 5.69
N ILE A 205 -9.35 -4.13 5.97
CA ILE A 205 -9.81 -4.29 7.34
C ILE A 205 -11.22 -4.89 7.37
N ASP A 206 -11.29 -6.21 7.37
CA ASP A 206 -12.19 -6.83 8.34
C ASP A 206 -11.48 -6.82 9.70
N LEU A 207 -12.05 -6.08 10.66
CA LEU A 207 -11.57 -6.06 12.05
C LEU A 207 -11.45 -7.49 12.62
N SER A 208 -12.28 -8.43 12.17
CA SER A 208 -12.24 -9.82 12.58
C SER A 208 -11.00 -10.56 12.05
N VAL A 209 -10.60 -10.29 10.81
CA VAL A 209 -9.44 -10.87 10.12
C VAL A 209 -8.14 -10.43 10.76
N ILE A 210 -7.95 -9.13 10.98
CA ILE A 210 -6.69 -8.62 11.55
C ILE A 210 -6.47 -9.09 13.00
N ASN A 211 -7.53 -9.29 13.79
CA ASN A 211 -7.37 -9.87 15.13
C ASN A 211 -6.88 -11.32 15.04
N THR A 212 -7.38 -12.05 14.05
CA THR A 212 -6.93 -13.41 13.74
C THR A 212 -5.50 -13.41 13.23
N GLU A 213 -5.11 -12.41 12.44
CA GLU A 213 -3.76 -12.29 11.88
C GLU A 213 -2.75 -11.76 12.86
N GLN A 214 -3.14 -10.88 13.78
CA GLN A 214 -2.30 -10.50 14.91
C GLN A 214 -2.01 -11.73 15.77
N LYS A 215 -3.03 -12.56 16.03
CA LYS A 215 -2.85 -13.84 16.74
C LYS A 215 -1.97 -14.80 15.94
N LEU A 216 -2.17 -14.91 14.63
CA LEU A 216 -1.36 -15.74 13.75
C LEU A 216 0.10 -15.27 13.72
N ARG A 217 0.32 -13.96 13.55
CA ARG A 217 1.64 -13.32 13.64
C ARG A 217 2.28 -13.60 14.99
N ASN A 218 1.56 -13.42 16.10
CA ASN A 218 2.07 -13.74 17.43
C ASN A 218 2.43 -15.23 17.55
N TYR A 219 1.58 -16.12 17.00
CA TYR A 219 1.84 -17.54 16.99
C TYR A 219 3.16 -17.85 16.27
N VAL A 220 3.34 -17.40 15.03
CA VAL A 220 4.57 -17.66 14.26
C VAL A 220 5.81 -16.91 14.78
N SER A 221 5.63 -15.82 15.54
CA SER A 221 6.74 -15.05 16.09
C SER A 221 7.29 -15.61 17.41
N TYR A 222 6.43 -16.21 18.24
CA TYR A 222 6.81 -16.64 19.59
C TYR A 222 6.90 -18.17 19.74
N ASN A 223 6.34 -18.94 18.81
CA ASN A 223 6.38 -20.40 18.88
C ASN A 223 7.39 -20.96 17.87
N PRO A 224 8.18 -21.99 18.25
CA PRO A 224 8.96 -22.75 17.29
C PRO A 224 8.05 -23.34 16.19
N GLN A 225 8.58 -23.41 14.97
CA GLN A 225 7.90 -23.97 13.80
C GLN A 225 8.56 -25.30 13.41
N ASN A 226 7.88 -26.10 12.60
CA ASN A 226 8.29 -27.39 12.03
C ASN A 226 8.40 -28.54 13.04
N PHE A 227 7.46 -28.63 13.98
CA PHE A 227 7.40 -29.78 14.89
C PHE A 227 7.04 -31.09 14.17
N ASP A 228 6.24 -31.02 13.10
CA ASP A 228 5.87 -32.18 12.28
C ASP A 228 6.41 -32.06 10.84
N LEU A 229 7.58 -32.67 10.62
CA LEU A 229 8.24 -32.69 9.31
C LEU A 229 7.58 -33.64 8.30
N SER A 230 6.64 -34.50 8.73
CA SER A 230 5.94 -35.42 7.82
C SER A 230 5.02 -34.68 6.85
N ILE A 231 4.52 -33.51 7.26
CA ILE A 231 3.61 -32.67 6.48
C ILE A 231 4.38 -31.68 5.57
N VAL A 232 5.57 -31.25 5.97
CA VAL A 232 6.44 -30.32 5.21
C VAL A 232 6.79 -30.84 3.81
N ARG A 233 6.82 -32.16 3.60
CA ARG A 233 7.14 -32.77 2.29
C ARG A 233 6.02 -32.65 1.24
N GLY A 234 4.79 -32.35 1.62
CA GLY A 234 3.62 -32.41 0.72
C GLY A 234 2.96 -31.06 0.39
N ALA A 235 3.25 -30.00 1.14
CA ALA A 235 2.49 -28.74 1.10
C ALA A 235 3.17 -27.59 0.32
N ASP A 236 4.37 -27.81 -0.23
CA ASP A 236 5.13 -26.74 -0.88
C ASP A 236 5.01 -26.77 -2.42
N ASN A 237 4.17 -25.88 -2.97
CA ASN A 237 4.09 -25.65 -4.40
C ASN A 237 4.84 -24.38 -4.81
N ILE A 238 6.13 -24.52 -5.15
CA ILE A 238 6.95 -23.40 -5.66
C ILE A 238 6.38 -22.79 -6.95
N ARG A 239 5.68 -23.57 -7.79
CA ARG A 239 5.08 -23.06 -9.02
C ARG A 239 4.05 -21.98 -8.70
N ASP A 240 3.13 -22.28 -7.79
CA ASP A 240 2.07 -21.35 -7.38
C ASP A 240 2.65 -20.11 -6.69
N ARG A 241 3.68 -20.27 -5.86
CA ARG A 241 4.39 -19.14 -5.22
C ARG A 241 5.01 -18.21 -6.26
N VAL A 242 5.68 -18.76 -7.28
CA VAL A 242 6.29 -17.98 -8.36
C VAL A 242 5.21 -17.31 -9.22
N SER A 243 4.16 -18.02 -9.61
CA SER A 243 3.01 -17.44 -10.32
C SER A 243 2.39 -16.26 -9.56
N PHE A 244 2.21 -16.41 -8.25
CA PHE A 244 1.72 -15.33 -7.39
C PHE A 244 2.64 -14.10 -7.41
N ILE A 245 3.96 -14.31 -7.31
CA ILE A 245 4.94 -13.21 -7.30
C ILE A 245 4.97 -12.47 -8.63
N VAL A 246 4.84 -13.18 -9.75
CA VAL A 246 4.73 -12.57 -11.07
C VAL A 246 3.52 -11.63 -11.13
N GLU A 247 2.35 -12.12 -10.75
CA GLU A 247 1.13 -11.32 -10.76
C GLU A 247 1.18 -10.14 -9.78
N LEU A 248 1.83 -10.31 -8.62
CA LEU A 248 2.08 -9.24 -7.67
C LEU A 248 2.97 -8.14 -8.27
N TRP A 249 4.04 -8.51 -8.97
CA TRP A 249 4.92 -7.53 -9.62
C TRP A 249 4.25 -6.82 -10.78
N LYS A 250 3.46 -7.51 -11.61
CA LYS A 250 2.65 -6.87 -12.67
C LYS A 250 1.74 -5.80 -12.10
N LEU A 251 1.11 -6.07 -10.95
CA LEU A 251 0.28 -5.09 -10.27
C LEU A 251 1.07 -3.85 -9.83
N CYS A 252 2.35 -4.03 -9.48
CA CYS A 252 3.27 -2.95 -9.09
C CYS A 252 3.88 -2.18 -10.28
N SER A 253 3.64 -2.62 -11.52
CA SER A 253 4.26 -2.05 -12.72
C SER A 253 3.90 -0.56 -12.91
N PRO A 254 4.75 0.22 -13.60
CA PRO A 254 4.45 1.61 -13.94
C PRO A 254 3.35 1.75 -15.03
N ASN A 255 2.89 0.66 -15.63
CA ASN A 255 1.95 0.63 -16.77
C ASN A 255 0.46 0.79 -16.38
N GLU A 256 0.18 1.47 -15.27
CA GLU A 256 -1.19 1.76 -14.77
C GLU A 256 -2.10 0.52 -14.53
N ILE A 257 -1.56 -0.70 -14.43
CA ILE A 257 -2.35 -1.92 -14.18
C ILE A 257 -3.17 -1.81 -12.89
N PHE A 258 -2.55 -1.34 -11.81
CA PHE A 258 -3.24 -1.18 -10.54
C PHE A 258 -4.34 -0.11 -10.60
N PRO A 259 -4.09 1.16 -10.99
CA PRO A 259 -5.16 2.15 -11.17
C PRO A 259 -6.31 1.69 -12.09
N ASN A 260 -6.01 1.01 -13.20
CA ASN A 260 -7.04 0.47 -14.09
C ASN A 260 -7.88 -0.61 -13.40
N SER A 261 -7.24 -1.48 -12.61
CA SER A 261 -7.94 -2.49 -11.80
C SER A 261 -8.83 -1.85 -10.73
N ILE A 262 -8.38 -0.75 -10.09
CA ILE A 262 -9.23 0.03 -9.16
C ILE A 262 -10.47 0.56 -9.88
N LEU A 263 -10.28 1.16 -11.06
CA LEU A 263 -11.37 1.72 -11.86
C LEU A 263 -12.39 0.63 -12.23
N ARG A 264 -11.91 -0.52 -12.73
CA ARG A 264 -12.78 -1.67 -13.06
C ARG A 264 -13.55 -2.16 -11.85
N ASN A 265 -12.87 -2.43 -10.73
CA ASN A 265 -13.52 -2.93 -9.51
C ASN A 265 -14.55 -1.92 -8.99
N THR A 266 -14.23 -0.62 -9.01
CA THR A 266 -15.15 0.45 -8.59
C THR A 266 -16.40 0.48 -9.46
N TYR A 267 -16.24 0.37 -10.78
CA TYR A 267 -17.36 0.30 -11.71
C TYR A 267 -18.18 -0.98 -11.57
N GLU A 268 -17.54 -2.14 -11.41
CA GLU A 268 -18.25 -3.40 -11.18
C GLU A 268 -19.11 -3.34 -9.93
N MET A 269 -18.59 -2.79 -8.83
CA MET A 269 -19.35 -2.57 -7.61
C MET A 269 -20.49 -1.58 -7.79
N LEU A 270 -20.26 -0.48 -8.50
CA LEU A 270 -21.29 0.51 -8.79
C LEU A 270 -22.45 -0.11 -9.60
N TYR A 271 -22.14 -0.75 -10.72
CA TYR A 271 -23.15 -1.27 -11.64
C TYR A 271 -23.87 -2.51 -11.10
N SER A 272 -23.15 -3.40 -10.41
CA SER A 272 -23.78 -4.55 -9.76
C SER A 272 -24.72 -4.12 -8.63
N ASN A 273 -24.31 -3.19 -7.76
CA ASN A 273 -25.13 -2.76 -6.62
C ASN A 273 -26.32 -1.90 -7.02
N LEU A 274 -26.18 -1.03 -8.03
CA LEU A 274 -27.26 -0.11 -8.41
C LEU A 274 -28.20 -0.67 -9.47
N PHE A 275 -27.69 -1.50 -10.38
CA PHE A 275 -28.45 -1.95 -11.55
C PHE A 275 -28.52 -3.47 -11.69
N SER A 276 -27.82 -4.24 -10.85
CA SER A 276 -27.68 -5.69 -11.03
C SER A 276 -27.13 -6.07 -12.41
N MET A 277 -26.27 -5.22 -12.97
CA MET A 277 -25.63 -5.40 -14.29
C MET A 277 -24.13 -5.63 -14.14
N ASN A 278 -23.57 -6.44 -15.03
CA ASN A 278 -22.12 -6.57 -15.21
C ASN A 278 -21.62 -5.55 -16.23
N LEU A 279 -20.36 -5.12 -16.13
CA LEU A 279 -19.78 -4.17 -17.09
C LEU A 279 -19.78 -4.71 -18.52
N THR A 280 -19.68 -6.03 -18.70
CA THR A 280 -19.72 -6.71 -20.01
C THR A 280 -21.05 -6.53 -20.74
N GLU A 281 -22.11 -6.10 -20.04
CA GLU A 281 -23.44 -5.85 -20.60
C GLU A 281 -23.60 -4.42 -21.13
N LEU A 282 -22.64 -3.53 -20.82
CA LEU A 282 -22.68 -2.13 -21.25
C LEU A 282 -22.26 -1.96 -22.71
N ASP A 283 -22.95 -1.08 -23.42
CA ASP A 283 -22.66 -0.74 -24.81
C ASP A 283 -21.61 0.37 -24.90
N ARG A 284 -20.62 0.17 -25.77
CA ARG A 284 -19.54 1.14 -25.95
C ARG A 284 -20.05 2.52 -26.36
N VAL A 285 -20.97 2.59 -27.32
CA VAL A 285 -21.42 3.86 -27.91
C VAL A 285 -22.39 4.58 -26.98
N LYS A 286 -23.28 3.84 -26.31
CA LYS A 286 -24.33 4.42 -25.47
C LYS A 286 -23.87 4.71 -24.04
N ASP A 287 -23.00 3.89 -23.47
CA ASP A 287 -22.65 3.96 -22.04
C ASP A 287 -21.23 4.54 -21.83
N TRP A 288 -20.23 4.05 -22.57
CA TRP A 288 -18.82 4.45 -22.34
C TRP A 288 -18.39 5.73 -23.06
N ASN A 289 -18.80 5.93 -24.33
CA ASN A 289 -18.45 7.14 -25.08
C ASN A 289 -18.90 8.45 -24.40
N PRO A 290 -20.09 8.53 -23.77
CA PRO A 290 -20.48 9.72 -23.00
C PRO A 290 -19.57 10.00 -21.81
N ILE A 291 -19.16 8.96 -21.06
CA ILE A 291 -18.23 9.10 -19.92
C ILE A 291 -16.90 9.67 -20.40
N LEU A 292 -16.33 9.10 -21.46
CA LEU A 292 -15.07 9.59 -22.04
C LEU A 292 -15.20 11.04 -22.53
N THR A 293 -16.32 11.37 -23.19
CA THR A 293 -16.58 12.73 -23.68
C THR A 293 -16.69 13.72 -22.51
N ALA A 294 -17.37 13.35 -21.41
CA ALA A 294 -17.46 14.16 -20.20
C ALA A 294 -16.09 14.38 -19.53
N LEU A 295 -15.16 13.43 -19.67
CA LEU A 295 -13.77 13.56 -19.25
C LEU A 295 -12.88 14.33 -20.25
N GLY A 296 -13.44 14.83 -21.35
CA GLY A 296 -12.69 15.52 -22.41
C GLY A 296 -11.77 14.60 -23.23
N LYS A 297 -12.02 13.28 -23.22
CA LYS A 297 -11.25 12.28 -23.97
C LYS A 297 -11.91 11.98 -25.32
N ASN A 298 -11.11 11.54 -26.29
CA ASN A 298 -11.63 11.13 -27.59
C ASN A 298 -11.92 9.61 -27.59
N PRO A 299 -13.18 9.17 -27.69
CA PRO A 299 -13.52 7.74 -27.64
C PRO A 299 -12.91 6.88 -28.77
N ALA A 300 -12.40 7.52 -29.83
CA ALA A 300 -11.74 6.87 -30.95
C ALA A 300 -10.21 6.78 -30.81
N ASP A 301 -9.61 7.34 -29.76
CA ASP A 301 -8.16 7.22 -29.54
C ASP A 301 -7.78 5.84 -28.97
N ASN A 302 -6.53 5.41 -29.22
CA ASN A 302 -6.06 4.07 -28.86
C ASN A 302 -6.06 3.83 -27.33
N ARG A 303 -5.92 4.88 -26.52
CA ARG A 303 -5.89 4.76 -25.07
C ARG A 303 -7.29 4.56 -24.48
N SER A 304 -8.25 5.34 -24.97
CA SER A 304 -9.67 5.19 -24.70
C SER A 304 -10.18 3.82 -25.17
N ASP A 305 -9.70 3.35 -26.32
CA ASP A 305 -9.99 2.01 -26.81
C ASP A 305 -9.47 0.93 -25.85
N PHE A 306 -8.20 1.01 -25.46
CA PHE A 306 -7.58 0.08 -24.51
C PHE A 306 -8.35 0.04 -23.18
N ILE A 307 -8.62 1.20 -22.55
CA ILE A 307 -9.29 1.22 -21.24
C ILE A 307 -10.72 0.67 -21.33
N ILE A 308 -11.47 0.97 -22.40
CA ILE A 308 -12.80 0.38 -22.60
C ILE A 308 -12.70 -1.13 -22.74
N GLN A 309 -11.78 -1.64 -23.56
CA GLN A 309 -11.60 -3.08 -23.72
C GLN A 309 -11.23 -3.76 -22.39
N PHE A 310 -10.40 -3.11 -21.56
CA PHE A 310 -10.04 -3.61 -20.23
C PHE A 310 -11.25 -3.64 -19.27
N LEU A 311 -12.03 -2.56 -19.23
CA LEU A 311 -13.23 -2.46 -18.40
C LEU A 311 -14.32 -3.47 -18.82
N LEU A 312 -14.44 -3.71 -20.13
CA LEU A 312 -15.35 -4.72 -20.70
C LEU A 312 -14.79 -6.15 -20.63
N ARG A 313 -13.65 -6.39 -19.97
CA ARG A 313 -13.00 -7.71 -19.86
C ARG A 313 -12.68 -8.37 -21.21
N GLN A 314 -12.53 -7.58 -22.26
CA GLN A 314 -12.14 -8.05 -23.61
C GLN A 314 -10.63 -8.29 -23.68
N ILE A 315 -9.87 -7.47 -22.95
CA ILE A 315 -8.46 -7.70 -22.63
C ILE A 315 -8.35 -7.91 -21.12
N GLU A 316 -7.48 -8.83 -20.70
CA GLU A 316 -7.34 -9.23 -19.28
C GLU A 316 -8.68 -9.62 -18.62
N PRO A 317 -9.31 -10.72 -19.09
CA PRO A 317 -10.67 -11.09 -18.67
C PRO A 317 -10.77 -11.48 -17.18
N ALA A 318 -9.67 -11.90 -16.56
CA ALA A 318 -9.60 -12.28 -15.16
C ALA A 318 -9.25 -11.08 -14.26
N ASN A 319 -9.59 -11.18 -12.97
CA ASN A 319 -8.98 -10.32 -11.98
C ASN A 319 -7.56 -10.77 -11.71
N ASN A 320 -6.69 -9.83 -11.37
CA ASN A 320 -5.37 -10.17 -10.86
C ASN A 320 -5.56 -10.96 -9.54
N ILE A 321 -4.91 -12.11 -9.45
CA ILE A 321 -5.07 -13.06 -8.33
C ILE A 321 -4.73 -12.47 -6.97
N VAL A 322 -3.95 -11.37 -6.91
CA VAL A 322 -3.68 -10.64 -5.66
C VAL A 322 -4.98 -10.18 -5.00
N PHE A 323 -5.95 -9.67 -5.78
CA PHE A 323 -7.24 -9.25 -5.25
C PHE A 323 -8.03 -10.44 -4.68
N ASP A 324 -8.03 -11.56 -5.39
CA ASP A 324 -8.73 -12.78 -4.95
C ASP A 324 -8.12 -13.32 -3.65
N TYR A 325 -6.79 -13.36 -3.57
CA TYR A 325 -6.09 -13.80 -2.38
C TYR A 325 -6.30 -12.87 -1.18
N ALA A 326 -6.35 -11.55 -1.41
CA ALA A 326 -6.62 -10.56 -0.36
C ALA A 326 -7.98 -10.81 0.32
N ASN A 327 -8.99 -11.19 -0.47
CA ASN A 327 -10.35 -11.47 -0.01
C ASN A 327 -10.53 -12.89 0.57
N SER A 328 -9.61 -13.81 0.27
CA SER A 328 -9.72 -15.22 0.66
C SER A 328 -9.24 -15.52 2.08
N VAL A 329 -9.81 -14.86 3.10
CA VAL A 329 -9.36 -15.10 4.48
C VAL A 329 -10.06 -16.30 5.11
N ARG A 330 -9.30 -17.35 5.42
CA ARG A 330 -9.77 -18.54 6.14
C ARG A 330 -8.79 -18.97 7.23
N TYR A 331 -8.40 -18.07 8.13
CA TYR A 331 -7.64 -18.49 9.31
C TYR A 331 -8.57 -18.69 10.50
N SER A 332 -8.34 -19.78 11.22
CA SER A 332 -8.80 -19.94 12.60
C SER A 332 -7.57 -20.14 13.47
N VAL A 333 -7.53 -19.51 14.65
CA VAL A 333 -6.42 -19.69 15.61
C VAL A 333 -6.96 -20.48 16.80
N PRO A 334 -6.31 -21.58 17.22
CA PRO A 334 -5.03 -22.12 16.71
C PRO A 334 -5.15 -22.71 15.30
N VAL A 335 -4.14 -22.46 14.46
CA VAL A 335 -4.07 -22.96 13.08
C VAL A 335 -3.09 -24.14 13.04
N LEU A 336 -3.38 -25.17 12.24
CA LEU A 336 -2.38 -26.19 11.97
C LEU A 336 -1.29 -25.58 11.08
N GLU A 337 -0.02 -25.91 11.33
CA GLU A 337 1.12 -25.30 10.62
C GLU A 337 0.99 -25.44 9.09
N HIS A 338 0.49 -26.57 8.60
CA HIS A 338 0.28 -26.82 7.17
C HIS A 338 -0.92 -26.09 6.56
N GLU A 339 -1.78 -25.48 7.38
CA GLU A 339 -2.87 -24.63 6.93
C GLU A 339 -2.45 -23.14 6.91
N THR A 340 -1.22 -22.82 7.32
CA THR A 340 -0.69 -21.46 7.22
C THR A 340 -0.30 -21.14 5.78
N ASN A 341 -1.01 -20.18 5.20
CA ASN A 341 -0.69 -19.64 3.89
C ASN A 341 -0.40 -18.13 4.03
N PRO A 342 0.81 -17.63 3.76
CA PRO A 342 1.12 -16.20 3.86
C PRO A 342 0.52 -15.34 2.74
N ILE A 343 0.09 -15.95 1.62
CA ILE A 343 -0.26 -15.23 0.37
C ILE A 343 -1.36 -14.20 0.60
N GLY A 344 -2.41 -14.52 1.37
CA GLY A 344 -3.48 -13.55 1.64
C GLY A 344 -3.01 -12.28 2.36
N ILE A 345 -2.12 -12.44 3.36
CA ILE A 345 -1.55 -11.30 4.10
C ILE A 345 -0.59 -10.50 3.22
N ILE A 346 0.19 -11.18 2.39
CA ILE A 346 1.06 -10.52 1.41
C ILE A 346 0.24 -9.70 0.42
N SER A 347 -0.86 -10.25 -0.08
CA SER A 347 -1.74 -9.55 -1.02
C SER A 347 -2.31 -8.26 -0.43
N ARG A 348 -2.87 -8.32 0.78
CA ARG A 348 -3.40 -7.10 1.43
C ARG A 348 -2.31 -6.09 1.73
N ALA A 349 -1.16 -6.54 2.24
CA ALA A 349 -0.01 -5.66 2.44
C ALA A 349 0.40 -4.95 1.14
N CYS A 350 0.46 -5.67 0.02
CA CYS A 350 0.75 -5.10 -1.30
C CYS A 350 -0.29 -4.05 -1.72
N LEU A 351 -1.57 -4.39 -1.64
CA LEU A 351 -2.67 -3.47 -2.01
C LEU A 351 -2.65 -2.21 -1.16
N ILE A 352 -2.49 -2.34 0.16
CA ILE A 352 -2.39 -1.19 1.07
C ILE A 352 -1.17 -0.34 0.77
N LEU A 353 -0.02 -0.94 0.45
CA LEU A 353 1.17 -0.20 0.10
C LEU A 353 1.03 0.54 -1.23
N LEU A 354 0.36 -0.04 -2.22
CA LEU A 354 0.06 0.65 -3.48
C LEU A 354 -0.86 1.85 -3.26
N VAL A 355 -1.94 1.68 -2.49
CA VAL A 355 -2.84 2.78 -2.08
C VAL A 355 -2.06 3.87 -1.34
N ASN A 356 -1.32 3.48 -0.30
CA ASN A 356 -0.56 4.41 0.53
C ASN A 356 0.52 5.15 -0.28
N THR A 357 1.13 4.49 -1.28
CA THR A 357 2.09 5.15 -2.17
C THR A 357 1.43 6.28 -2.96
N LYS A 358 0.19 6.09 -3.44
CA LYS A 358 -0.59 7.15 -4.10
C LYS A 358 -1.01 8.29 -3.18
N ILE A 359 -1.31 7.97 -1.93
CA ILE A 359 -1.63 8.98 -0.91
C ILE A 359 -0.38 9.82 -0.57
N VAL A 360 0.78 9.18 -0.40
CA VAL A 360 2.05 9.89 -0.17
C VAL A 360 2.43 10.71 -1.41
N GLU A 361 2.29 10.17 -2.62
CA GLU A 361 2.49 10.93 -3.88
C GLU A 361 1.62 12.20 -3.89
N SER A 362 0.32 12.08 -3.56
CA SER A 362 -0.60 13.22 -3.47
C SER A 362 -0.14 14.25 -2.43
N MET A 363 0.29 13.81 -1.25
CA MET A 363 0.84 14.67 -0.20
C MET A 363 2.10 15.42 -0.68
N LEU A 364 3.03 14.74 -1.37
CA LEU A 364 4.24 15.33 -1.94
C LEU A 364 3.92 16.39 -3.02
N LYS A 365 2.93 16.12 -3.87
CA LYS A 365 2.46 17.08 -4.87
C LYS A 365 1.85 18.32 -4.20
N GLN A 366 1.03 18.12 -3.17
CA GLN A 366 0.41 19.21 -2.40
C GLN A 366 1.44 20.07 -1.64
N SER A 367 2.53 19.47 -1.14
CA SER A 367 3.63 20.23 -0.52
C SER A 367 4.54 20.95 -1.54
N GLY A 368 4.34 20.71 -2.84
CA GLY A 368 5.23 21.19 -3.88
C GLY A 368 6.65 20.63 -3.74
N THR A 369 6.76 19.39 -3.24
CA THR A 369 8.01 18.63 -3.16
C THR A 369 8.25 17.94 -4.49
N THR A 370 9.45 18.11 -5.04
CA THR A 370 9.86 17.59 -6.34
C THR A 370 10.80 16.40 -6.20
N LYS A 371 11.07 15.67 -7.30
CA LYS A 371 12.15 14.67 -7.35
C LYS A 371 13.49 15.23 -6.90
N ALA A 372 13.82 16.46 -7.30
CA ALA A 372 15.09 17.09 -6.93
C ALA A 372 15.21 17.25 -5.40
N ASP A 373 14.13 17.64 -4.73
CA ASP A 373 14.09 17.80 -3.27
C ASP A 373 14.29 16.47 -2.53
N LEU A 374 13.91 15.34 -3.13
CA LEU A 374 13.99 14.01 -2.53
C LEU A 374 15.21 13.20 -2.96
N ARG A 375 16.10 13.77 -3.79
CA ARG A 375 17.31 13.09 -4.27
C ARG A 375 18.20 12.60 -3.13
N PHE A 376 18.31 13.38 -2.05
CA PHE A 376 19.06 12.98 -0.85
C PHE A 376 18.59 11.65 -0.27
N TRP A 377 17.33 11.28 -0.47
CA TRP A 377 16.71 10.12 0.14
C TRP A 377 16.77 8.91 -0.78
N PHE A 378 16.23 9.03 -2.00
CA PHE A 378 16.15 7.88 -2.89
C PHE A 378 17.53 7.46 -3.43
N ASP A 379 18.48 8.39 -3.62
CA ASP A 379 19.83 8.04 -4.07
C ASP A 379 20.58 7.26 -2.99
N ASN A 380 20.52 7.73 -1.74
CA ASN A 380 21.08 7.02 -0.60
C ASN A 380 20.48 5.62 -0.44
N ILE A 381 19.17 5.47 -0.64
CA ILE A 381 18.50 4.17 -0.61
C ILE A 381 18.94 3.28 -1.77
N GLY A 382 18.94 3.81 -3.00
CA GLY A 382 19.30 3.04 -4.19
C GLY A 382 20.73 2.52 -4.13
N LEU A 383 21.67 3.34 -3.67
CA LEU A 383 23.06 2.92 -3.43
C LEU A 383 23.14 1.88 -2.31
N LYS A 384 22.48 2.12 -1.18
CA LYS A 384 22.52 1.22 -0.01
C LYS A 384 21.94 -0.16 -0.33
N LEU A 385 20.86 -0.21 -1.10
CA LEU A 385 20.17 -1.46 -1.46
C LEU A 385 20.69 -2.07 -2.76
N GLY A 386 21.67 -1.45 -3.41
CA GLY A 386 22.28 -1.97 -4.63
C GLY A 386 21.36 -1.93 -5.85
N TYR A 387 20.45 -0.97 -5.93
CA TYR A 387 19.61 -0.76 -7.11
C TYR A 387 20.40 -0.15 -8.27
N TRP A 388 21.39 0.67 -7.97
CA TRP A 388 22.35 1.22 -8.93
C TRP A 388 23.70 1.49 -8.26
N ASN A 389 24.73 1.72 -9.08
CA ASN A 389 26.05 2.13 -8.63
C ASN A 389 26.12 3.65 -8.41
N ALA A 390 27.12 4.10 -7.66
CA ALA A 390 27.41 5.53 -7.48
C ALA A 390 27.58 6.23 -8.85
N GLY A 391 26.79 7.28 -9.08
CA GLY A 391 26.78 8.01 -10.35
C GLY A 391 26.00 7.36 -11.49
N ALA A 392 25.37 6.21 -11.26
CA ALA A 392 24.54 5.48 -12.22
C ALA A 392 23.04 5.50 -11.85
N GLU A 393 22.59 6.55 -11.15
CA GLU A 393 21.18 6.82 -10.89
C GLU A 393 20.38 6.84 -12.21
N PRO A 394 19.24 6.13 -12.30
CA PRO A 394 18.43 6.15 -13.51
C PRO A 394 17.76 7.52 -13.71
N TYR A 395 17.63 7.94 -14.97
CA TYR A 395 17.01 9.21 -15.30
C TYR A 395 15.54 9.25 -14.86
N LEU A 396 14.77 8.18 -15.16
CA LEU A 396 13.44 7.95 -14.60
C LEU A 396 13.50 6.78 -13.62
N LEU A 397 12.86 6.91 -12.45
CA LEU A 397 12.81 5.80 -11.50
C LEU A 397 12.00 4.61 -12.03
N SER A 398 11.11 4.85 -13.01
CA SER A 398 10.41 3.80 -13.76
C SER A 398 11.35 2.90 -14.56
N ASP A 399 12.56 3.36 -14.91
CA ASP A 399 13.52 2.55 -15.69
C ASP A 399 13.96 1.30 -14.91
N LEU A 400 13.87 1.33 -13.58
CA LEU A 400 14.10 0.18 -12.68
C LEU A 400 13.12 -0.98 -12.95
N TRP A 401 11.98 -0.72 -13.61
CA TRP A 401 11.03 -1.75 -14.01
C TRP A 401 11.61 -2.66 -15.09
N SER A 402 12.46 -2.15 -15.98
CA SER A 402 12.94 -2.90 -17.16
C SER A 402 13.67 -4.18 -16.76
N ASP A 403 14.52 -4.12 -15.73
CA ASP A 403 15.22 -5.29 -15.20
C ASP A 403 14.26 -6.25 -14.49
N VAL A 404 13.16 -5.76 -13.93
CA VAL A 404 12.13 -6.61 -13.32
C VAL A 404 11.34 -7.32 -14.39
N GLU A 405 10.86 -6.59 -15.40
CA GLU A 405 10.04 -7.09 -16.51
C GLU A 405 10.70 -8.26 -17.25
N LEU A 406 11.97 -8.12 -17.63
CA LEU A 406 12.73 -9.18 -18.30
C LEU A 406 12.82 -10.47 -17.46
N GLU A 407 12.89 -10.33 -16.14
CA GLU A 407 12.96 -11.46 -15.22
C GLU A 407 11.59 -12.08 -14.99
N LEU A 408 10.52 -11.29 -15.01
CA LEU A 408 9.15 -11.81 -14.98
C LEU A 408 8.85 -12.64 -16.22
N ASP A 409 9.23 -12.18 -17.42
CA ASP A 409 9.07 -12.95 -18.66
C ASP A 409 9.76 -14.32 -18.56
N SER A 410 10.95 -14.33 -17.97
CA SER A 410 11.72 -15.57 -17.75
C SER A 410 11.05 -16.50 -16.74
N LEU A 411 10.48 -15.95 -15.65
CA LEU A 411 9.72 -16.71 -14.65
C LEU A 411 8.42 -17.28 -15.24
N GLU A 412 7.70 -16.50 -16.06
CA GLU A 412 6.49 -16.94 -16.74
C GLU A 412 6.73 -18.06 -17.72
N ALA A 413 7.78 -17.94 -18.54
CA ALA A 413 8.21 -18.99 -19.45
C ALA A 413 8.54 -20.28 -18.68
N TRP A 414 9.19 -20.16 -17.52
CA TRP A 414 9.52 -21.30 -16.67
C TRP A 414 8.28 -21.96 -16.04
N VAL A 415 7.34 -21.17 -15.53
CA VAL A 415 6.05 -21.62 -14.96
C VAL A 415 5.16 -22.28 -16.01
N SER A 416 5.20 -21.80 -17.24
CA SER A 416 4.35 -22.26 -18.34
C SER A 416 4.90 -23.50 -19.04
N ASN A 417 6.18 -23.84 -18.84
CA ASN A 417 6.80 -24.99 -19.48
C ASN A 417 6.34 -26.32 -18.82
N PRO A 418 5.60 -27.19 -19.56
CA PRO A 418 5.07 -28.43 -19.00
C PRO A 418 6.15 -29.48 -18.69
N SER A 419 7.37 -29.31 -19.21
CA SER A 419 8.50 -30.21 -18.96
C SER A 419 9.29 -29.83 -17.70
N THR A 420 8.98 -28.69 -17.08
CA THR A 420 9.69 -28.21 -15.90
C THR A 420 9.35 -29.07 -14.68
N ILE A 421 10.39 -29.52 -13.97
CA ILE A 421 10.23 -30.12 -12.64
C ILE A 421 10.28 -28.98 -11.60
N PHE A 422 9.12 -28.66 -11.03
CA PHE A 422 8.97 -27.58 -10.06
C PHE A 422 9.45 -28.01 -8.67
N THR A 423 10.67 -27.62 -8.31
CA THR A 423 11.19 -27.76 -6.94
C THR A 423 11.86 -26.47 -6.48
N PRO A 424 11.88 -26.16 -5.18
CA PRO A 424 12.63 -25.02 -4.65
C PRO A 424 14.11 -25.03 -5.06
N TYR A 425 14.72 -26.22 -5.14
CA TYR A 425 16.08 -26.39 -5.61
C TYR A 425 16.25 -25.94 -7.07
N ASN A 426 15.45 -26.46 -7.99
CA ASN A 426 15.53 -26.11 -9.41
C ASN A 426 15.25 -24.62 -9.64
N TYR A 427 14.28 -24.06 -8.93
CA TYR A 427 14.02 -22.63 -8.95
C TYR A 427 15.27 -21.82 -8.56
N LYS A 428 15.90 -22.16 -7.43
CA LYS A 428 17.10 -21.45 -6.96
C LYS A 428 18.29 -21.57 -7.91
N THR A 429 18.46 -22.75 -8.51
CA THR A 429 19.54 -22.98 -9.48
C THR A 429 19.32 -22.19 -10.77
N ASN A 430 18.09 -22.17 -11.30
CA ASN A 430 17.79 -21.52 -12.56
C ASN A 430 17.81 -19.98 -12.47
N PHE A 431 17.39 -19.41 -11.34
CA PHE A 431 17.21 -17.96 -11.18
C PHE A 431 18.22 -17.29 -10.25
N LYS A 432 19.36 -17.93 -9.96
CA LYS A 432 20.37 -17.40 -9.03
C LYS A 432 20.82 -15.97 -9.36
N GLY A 433 21.01 -15.66 -10.65
CA GLY A 433 21.44 -14.34 -11.12
C GLY A 433 20.33 -13.29 -11.10
N SER A 434 19.09 -13.73 -11.30
CA SER A 434 17.89 -12.91 -11.41
C SER A 434 17.28 -12.49 -10.07
N MET A 435 17.54 -13.27 -9.02
CA MET A 435 16.98 -13.06 -7.68
C MET A 435 17.08 -11.61 -7.16
N PRO A 436 18.20 -10.89 -7.29
CA PRO A 436 18.28 -9.50 -6.85
C PRO A 436 17.26 -8.57 -7.52
N HIS A 437 16.72 -8.91 -8.70
CA HIS A 437 15.84 -7.99 -9.43
C HIS A 437 14.41 -8.01 -8.88
N PHE A 438 13.84 -9.20 -8.67
CA PHE A 438 12.45 -9.36 -8.23
C PHE A 438 12.28 -9.58 -6.71
N ARG A 439 13.38 -9.68 -5.94
CA ARG A 439 13.35 -9.81 -4.46
C ARG A 439 13.28 -8.48 -3.71
N HIS A 440 13.35 -7.36 -4.42
CA HIS A 440 13.40 -6.01 -3.85
C HIS A 440 12.23 -5.14 -4.33
N LEU A 441 11.05 -5.36 -3.73
CA LEU A 441 9.85 -4.55 -3.96
C LEU A 441 9.98 -3.10 -3.48
N GLY A 442 11.03 -2.75 -2.74
CA GLY A 442 11.35 -1.35 -2.45
C GLY A 442 11.55 -0.50 -3.71
N LYS A 443 11.93 -1.10 -4.86
CA LYS A 443 11.96 -0.40 -6.14
C LYS A 443 10.57 0.07 -6.57
N ALA A 444 9.54 -0.76 -6.33
CA ALA A 444 8.14 -0.41 -6.63
C ALA A 444 7.67 0.86 -5.93
N CYS A 445 8.10 1.07 -4.69
CA CYS A 445 7.88 2.33 -3.99
C CYS A 445 8.43 3.53 -4.77
N LEU A 446 9.66 3.42 -5.28
CA LEU A 446 10.40 4.53 -5.87
C LEU A 446 9.79 5.01 -7.19
N TRP A 447 9.29 4.11 -8.04
CA TRP A 447 8.61 4.54 -9.27
C TRP A 447 7.13 4.88 -9.06
N ASN A 448 6.43 4.22 -8.11
CA ASN A 448 5.02 4.51 -7.90
C ASN A 448 4.74 5.80 -7.13
N ILE A 449 5.71 6.31 -6.35
CA ILE A 449 5.57 7.58 -5.62
C ILE A 449 5.58 8.81 -6.54
N GLY A 450 5.79 8.61 -7.85
CA GLY A 450 5.43 9.58 -8.90
C GLY A 450 6.28 10.85 -8.92
N LEU A 451 7.56 10.73 -8.56
CA LEU A 451 8.53 11.82 -8.53
C LEU A 451 9.22 12.05 -9.88
#